data_AF-A0A7C7WY91-F1
#
_entry.id   AF-A0A7C7WY91-F1
#
_cell.length_a   1.000
_cell.length_b   1.000
_cell.length_c   1.000
_cell.angle_alpha   90.00
_cell.angle_beta   90.00
_cell.angle_gamma   90.00
#
_symmetry.space_group_name_H-M   'P 1'
#
loop_
_entity.id
_entity.type
_entity.pdbx_description
1 polymer ?
#
loop_
_entity_poly.entity_id
_entity_poly.type
_entity_poly.pdbx_seq_one_letter_code
_entity_poly.pdbx_strand_id
1 'polypeptide(L)'
;MRNLVSPLLSITALLIAIAVGVLHFTSDSGPNSASNSSTSQTAELYQPALEHDPPTPQPPESAIRDFDTFLDRLREASQNSVTSLVLHKDALVRAEQVFRESAGVPDNVPIEMHSPFFTVDPEAIFALYFDLPTLERGLGLFQQHCSQCHGPYGRGNGSATQRWYTGNFPRNFWYGKFKNRSTEYGTVPTDGDLYRTLTRGLYGSTMPPFRHLSAEDRWSLVEFIKSLAGFYDDYDETVVNRFDSDIGNWSAAPLEIGEEPTVTLESVTRGRILFIEQGCVKCHQSNKSKPVGLARWEGGFDSWLDEMNRPIEHSRDLTNQVFRSGAASSDLFRIISGGPTIGPMPSYLNIAEEKRWDLVHYVQSVFKPDYPQAPATADAQANPPKTGDDNGTGAPGGVGSAEK
;
A
#
# COMPACT_ATOMS: atom_id res chain seq x y z
N MET A 1 -7.87 77.89 -1.40
CA MET A 1 -8.44 77.81 -0.04
C MET A 1 -8.60 76.34 0.32
N ARG A 2 -7.85 75.92 1.36
CA ARG A 2 -8.01 74.72 2.23
C ARG A 2 -7.85 73.34 1.57
N ASN A 3 -6.66 72.70 1.64
CA ASN A 3 -5.97 71.98 2.76
C ASN A 3 -6.26 70.46 2.67
N LEU A 4 -5.31 69.59 2.22
CA LEU A 4 -4.20 68.93 2.98
C LEU A 4 -4.76 68.09 4.16
N VAL A 5 -4.57 66.76 4.26
CA VAL A 5 -3.31 65.99 4.45
C VAL A 5 -3.47 64.49 4.04
N SER A 6 -2.34 63.91 3.59
CA SER A 6 -2.02 62.59 2.99
C SER A 6 -2.47 61.26 3.65
N PRO A 7 -2.41 60.13 2.89
CA PRO A 7 -2.43 58.77 3.43
C PRO A 7 -1.02 58.30 3.86
N LEU A 8 -0.87 57.84 5.11
CA LEU A 8 0.25 57.02 5.57
C LEU A 8 -0.21 55.56 5.65
N LEU A 9 0.72 54.62 5.45
CA LEU A 9 0.62 53.15 5.57
C LEU A 9 0.40 52.38 4.25
N SER A 10 1.18 52.75 3.24
CA SER A 10 1.89 51.78 2.42
C SER A 10 3.35 52.24 2.37
N ILE A 11 4.31 51.31 2.40
CA ILE A 11 5.77 51.53 2.54
C ILE A 11 6.26 51.47 4.01
N THR A 12 6.20 50.27 4.60
CA THR A 12 7.05 49.92 5.77
C THR A 12 7.46 48.43 5.79
N ALA A 13 7.42 47.75 4.64
CA ALA A 13 7.81 46.32 4.55
C ALA A 13 8.75 46.00 3.38
N LEU A 14 9.40 47.00 2.76
CA LEU A 14 10.30 46.77 1.61
C LEU A 14 11.69 47.43 1.74
N LEU A 15 12.15 47.70 2.96
CA LEU A 15 13.50 48.23 3.22
C LEU A 15 14.16 47.58 4.45
N ILE A 16 14.02 46.26 4.61
CA ILE A 16 14.87 45.43 5.45
C ILE A 16 15.19 44.14 4.66
N ALA A 17 15.89 44.28 3.55
CA ALA A 17 16.40 43.13 2.79
C ALA A 17 17.68 43.42 1.98
N ILE A 18 18.24 44.64 2.03
CA ILE A 18 19.43 45.01 1.25
C ILE A 18 20.34 45.89 2.11
N ALA A 19 20.93 45.31 3.16
CA ALA A 19 21.99 45.97 3.93
C ALA A 19 22.85 44.99 4.77
N VAL A 20 23.18 43.81 4.26
CA VAL A 20 24.34 43.03 4.77
C VAL A 20 24.96 42.27 3.59
N GLY A 21 25.60 43.03 2.71
CA GLY A 21 26.45 42.51 1.65
C GLY A 21 27.67 43.40 1.58
N VAL A 22 28.84 42.75 1.63
CA VAL A 22 30.19 43.34 1.53
C VAL A 22 30.70 43.94 2.84
N LEU A 23 31.66 43.27 3.48
CA LEU A 23 33.00 43.81 3.72
C LEU A 23 33.91 42.80 4.48
N HIS A 24 35.06 42.53 3.84
CA HIS A 24 36.36 42.09 4.38
C HIS A 24 36.66 40.59 4.62
N PHE A 25 37.13 39.99 3.52
CA PHE A 25 38.35 39.18 3.48
C PHE A 25 39.47 39.75 4.38
N THR A 26 40.02 38.94 5.27
CA THR A 26 41.46 38.96 5.58
C THR A 26 41.95 37.52 5.73
N SER A 27 42.96 37.20 4.92
CA SER A 27 43.78 36.00 4.97
C SER A 27 44.77 36.09 6.11
N ASP A 28 44.91 35.05 6.91
CA ASP A 28 46.18 34.79 7.57
C ASP A 28 46.45 33.29 7.67
N SER A 29 47.71 32.95 7.43
CA SER A 29 48.24 31.62 7.17
C SER A 29 49.21 31.22 8.27
N GLY A 30 49.04 30.06 8.89
CA GLY A 30 50.03 29.46 9.79
C GLY A 30 49.60 28.07 10.30
N PRO A 31 50.49 27.06 10.28
CA PRO A 31 50.09 25.65 10.29
C PRO A 31 50.01 25.09 11.72
N ASN A 32 49.09 24.17 11.97
CA ASN A 32 49.35 23.10 12.94
C ASN A 32 48.50 21.87 12.65
N SER A 33 49.24 20.80 12.37
CA SER A 33 48.82 19.42 12.27
C SER A 33 48.10 18.93 13.52
N ALA A 34 46.89 18.44 13.37
CA ALA A 34 46.34 17.40 14.24
C ALA A 34 45.39 16.53 13.40
N SER A 35 45.87 15.34 13.10
CA SER A 35 45.11 14.21 12.60
C SER A 35 43.89 13.95 13.48
N ASN A 36 42.70 13.93 12.90
CA ASN A 36 41.68 12.97 13.34
C ASN A 36 40.73 12.67 12.19
N SER A 37 40.59 11.36 11.97
CA SER A 37 39.86 10.68 10.92
C SER A 37 38.43 11.20 10.78
N SER A 38 38.14 11.85 9.66
CA SER A 38 36.78 12.00 9.17
C SER A 38 36.31 10.63 8.67
N THR A 39 35.67 9.85 9.54
CA THR A 39 34.77 8.79 9.08
C THR A 39 33.62 9.49 8.40
N SER A 40 33.75 9.65 7.08
CA SER A 40 32.65 9.99 6.20
C SER A 40 31.60 8.91 6.39
N GLN A 41 30.59 9.18 7.21
CA GLN A 41 29.29 8.55 7.05
C GLN A 41 28.79 9.01 5.69
N THR A 42 29.17 8.26 4.66
CA THR A 42 28.40 8.19 3.44
C THR A 42 27.00 7.78 3.86
N ALA A 43 26.10 8.75 3.95
CA ALA A 43 24.68 8.50 3.84
C ALA A 43 24.52 7.67 2.57
N GLU A 44 24.28 6.37 2.73
CA GLU A 44 23.95 5.48 1.63
C GLU A 44 22.74 6.06 0.91
N LEU A 45 23.03 6.67 -0.23
CA LEU A 45 22.07 7.00 -1.26
C LEU A 45 21.27 5.73 -1.57
N TYR A 46 19.95 5.88 -1.52
CA TYR A 46 18.93 4.94 -1.95
C TYR A 46 19.43 3.93 -3.00
N GLN A 47 19.52 2.66 -2.62
CA GLN A 47 19.65 1.55 -3.55
C GLN A 47 18.26 1.00 -3.88
N PRO A 48 17.71 1.22 -5.09
CA PRO A 48 16.63 0.38 -5.57
C PRO A 48 17.22 -0.98 -5.98
N ALA A 49 16.42 -2.04 -5.82
CA ALA A 49 16.75 -3.44 -6.09
C ALA A 49 17.51 -4.15 -4.95
N LEU A 50 16.76 -4.49 -3.90
CA LEU A 50 16.98 -5.81 -3.34
C LEU A 50 16.66 -6.83 -4.46
N GLU A 51 17.69 -7.37 -5.09
CA GLU A 51 17.55 -8.45 -6.10
C GLU A 51 16.91 -9.71 -5.50
N HIS A 52 16.94 -9.83 -4.17
CA HIS A 52 16.36 -10.91 -3.38
C HIS A 52 15.58 -10.38 -2.17
N ASP A 53 14.59 -11.13 -1.71
CA ASP A 53 13.85 -10.76 -0.51
C ASP A 53 14.77 -10.65 0.71
N PRO A 54 14.66 -9.59 1.52
CA PRO A 54 15.38 -9.54 2.77
C PRO A 54 14.83 -10.66 3.68
N PRO A 55 15.70 -11.37 4.43
CA PRO A 55 15.23 -12.38 5.37
C PRO A 55 14.31 -11.72 6.39
N THR A 56 13.11 -12.28 6.53
CA THR A 56 12.16 -11.86 7.55
C THR A 56 12.50 -12.59 8.85
N PRO A 57 12.90 -11.87 9.94
CA PRO A 57 13.06 -12.51 11.24
C PRO A 57 11.71 -13.07 11.72
N GLN A 58 11.69 -14.05 12.62
CA GLN A 58 10.43 -14.50 13.19
C GLN A 58 9.82 -13.41 14.09
N PRO A 59 8.48 -13.29 14.18
CA PRO A 59 7.84 -12.41 15.13
C PRO A 59 8.20 -12.83 16.58
N PRO A 60 8.42 -11.87 17.50
CA PRO A 60 8.59 -12.17 18.91
C PRO A 60 7.39 -12.94 19.46
N GLU A 61 7.61 -13.90 20.36
CA GLU A 61 6.53 -14.67 20.99
C GLU A 61 5.50 -13.78 21.70
N SER A 62 5.94 -12.66 22.28
CA SER A 62 5.05 -11.68 22.89
C SER A 62 4.09 -11.06 21.89
N ALA A 63 4.54 -10.82 20.66
CA ALA A 63 3.71 -10.19 19.64
C ALA A 63 2.58 -11.12 19.20
N ILE A 64 2.91 -12.39 18.96
CA ILE A 64 1.93 -13.44 18.64
C ILE A 64 0.93 -13.58 19.79
N ARG A 65 1.41 -13.78 21.02
CA ARG A 65 0.56 -13.97 22.20
C ARG A 65 -0.37 -12.79 22.45
N ASP A 66 0.12 -11.56 22.33
CA ASP A 66 -0.68 -10.35 22.57
C ASP A 66 -1.75 -10.20 21.49
N PHE A 67 -1.46 -10.56 20.22
CA PHE A 67 -2.44 -10.55 19.14
C PHE A 67 -3.51 -11.64 19.31
N ASP A 68 -3.12 -12.86 19.68
CA ASP A 68 -4.07 -13.93 20.00
C ASP A 68 -4.98 -13.55 21.18
N THR A 69 -4.39 -12.93 22.21
CA THR A 69 -5.14 -12.41 23.37
C THR A 69 -6.14 -11.33 22.94
N PHE A 70 -5.78 -10.49 21.98
CA PHE A 70 -6.72 -9.54 21.40
C PHE A 70 -7.88 -10.24 20.67
N LEU A 71 -7.59 -11.23 19.82
CA LEU A 71 -8.64 -11.96 19.10
C LEU A 71 -9.61 -12.64 20.06
N ASP A 72 -9.12 -13.25 21.14
CA ASP A 72 -9.96 -13.86 22.17
C ASP A 72 -10.89 -12.86 22.86
N ARG A 73 -10.37 -11.66 23.20
CA ARG A 73 -11.20 -10.58 23.76
C ARG A 73 -12.22 -10.06 22.77
N LEU A 74 -11.87 -9.97 21.50
CA LEU A 74 -12.79 -9.54 20.45
C LEU A 74 -13.95 -10.54 20.29
N ARG A 75 -13.65 -11.84 20.35
CA ARG A 75 -14.65 -12.93 20.33
C ARG A 75 -15.53 -12.92 21.57
N GLU A 76 -14.97 -12.64 22.75
CA GLU A 76 -15.76 -12.48 23.99
C GLU A 76 -16.68 -11.26 23.90
N ALA A 77 -16.17 -10.13 23.40
CA ALA A 77 -16.94 -8.90 23.25
C ALA A 77 -18.07 -9.04 22.23
N SER A 78 -17.86 -9.78 21.14
CA SER A 78 -18.91 -10.03 20.14
C SER A 78 -20.07 -10.88 20.70
N GLN A 79 -19.80 -11.78 21.64
CA GLN A 79 -20.82 -12.60 22.31
C GLN A 79 -21.67 -11.82 23.33
N ASN A 80 -21.10 -10.78 23.96
CA ASN A 80 -21.68 -10.10 25.13
C ASN A 80 -22.48 -8.81 24.82
N SER A 81 -22.79 -8.55 23.54
CA SER A 81 -23.68 -7.50 22.98
C SER A 81 -22.98 -6.54 22.02
N VAL A 82 -23.46 -6.57 20.77
CA VAL A 82 -23.15 -5.70 19.62
C VAL A 82 -23.24 -4.20 19.94
N THR A 83 -24.00 -3.79 20.96
CA THR A 83 -24.26 -2.36 21.23
C THR A 83 -23.05 -1.59 21.75
N SER A 84 -22.05 -2.26 22.33
CA SER A 84 -20.87 -1.59 22.89
C SER A 84 -19.79 -1.28 21.85
N LEU A 85 -19.83 -1.94 20.70
CA LEU A 85 -18.79 -1.82 19.68
C LEU A 85 -19.27 -1.07 18.43
N VAL A 86 -20.57 -0.86 18.23
CA VAL A 86 -21.09 -0.09 17.08
C VAL A 86 -21.32 1.36 17.49
N LEU A 87 -20.73 2.31 16.76
CA LEU A 87 -20.96 3.74 17.03
C LEU A 87 -22.42 4.12 16.75
N HIS A 88 -23.11 4.63 17.76
CA HIS A 88 -24.37 5.36 17.56
C HIS A 88 -24.12 6.61 16.70
N LYS A 89 -25.14 7.06 15.94
CA LYS A 89 -25.05 8.20 15.01
C LYS A 89 -24.39 9.46 15.59
N ASP A 90 -24.61 9.77 16.86
CA ASP A 90 -24.01 10.93 17.52
C ASP A 90 -22.50 10.76 17.78
N ALA A 91 -22.04 9.53 17.96
CA ALA A 91 -20.63 9.21 18.12
C ALA A 91 -19.90 9.24 16.76
N LEU A 92 -20.59 8.92 15.66
CA LEU A 92 -20.08 9.12 14.29
C LEU A 92 -19.72 10.58 14.03
N VAL A 93 -20.67 11.47 14.36
CA VAL A 93 -20.52 12.92 14.18
C VAL A 93 -19.38 13.46 15.05
N ARG A 94 -19.24 12.97 16.28
CA ARG A 94 -18.11 13.33 17.15
C ARG A 94 -16.77 12.81 16.62
N ALA A 95 -16.69 11.56 16.19
CA ALA A 95 -15.46 10.98 15.64
C ALA A 95 -15.04 11.71 14.35
N GLU A 96 -15.99 12.09 13.49
CA GLU A 96 -15.74 12.94 12.34
C GLU A 96 -15.21 14.32 12.77
N GLN A 97 -15.84 14.96 13.75
CA GLN A 97 -15.42 16.27 14.23
C GLN A 97 -14.01 16.23 14.84
N VAL A 98 -13.70 15.25 15.69
CA VAL A 98 -12.36 15.04 16.25
C VAL A 98 -11.34 14.78 15.14
N PHE A 99 -11.69 14.00 14.12
CA PHE A 99 -10.84 13.79 12.96
C PHE A 99 -10.62 15.10 12.18
N ARG A 100 -11.66 15.89 11.93
CA ARG A 100 -11.54 17.19 11.26
C ARG A 100 -10.61 18.14 12.01
N GLU A 101 -10.77 18.21 13.32
CA GLU A 101 -9.94 19.05 14.20
C GLU A 101 -8.49 18.58 14.24
N SER A 102 -8.25 17.28 14.46
CA SER A 102 -6.89 16.71 14.57
C SER A 102 -6.13 16.64 13.25
N ALA A 103 -6.82 16.38 12.14
CA ALA A 103 -6.24 16.30 10.80
C ALA A 103 -6.26 17.65 10.06
N GLY A 104 -6.83 18.70 10.65
CA GLY A 104 -6.95 20.01 10.02
C GLY A 104 -7.75 19.96 8.71
N VAL A 105 -8.82 19.15 8.66
CA VAL A 105 -9.69 19.02 7.49
C VAL A 105 -10.75 20.12 7.54
N PRO A 106 -10.80 21.04 6.56
CA PRO A 106 -11.82 22.08 6.53
C PRO A 106 -13.24 21.51 6.42
N ASP A 107 -14.22 22.16 7.05
CA ASP A 107 -15.62 21.71 7.12
C ASP A 107 -16.28 21.53 5.75
N ASN A 108 -15.82 22.27 4.74
CA ASN A 108 -16.36 22.25 3.38
C ASN A 108 -15.79 21.12 2.50
N VAL A 109 -14.85 20.33 3.00
CA VAL A 109 -14.37 19.13 2.29
C VAL A 109 -15.36 17.98 2.56
N PRO A 110 -16.07 17.48 1.55
CA PRO A 110 -16.93 16.32 1.71
C PRO A 110 -16.06 15.11 2.03
N ILE A 111 -16.27 14.54 3.22
CA ILE A 111 -15.76 13.22 3.57
C ILE A 111 -16.89 12.27 3.15
N GLU A 112 -16.69 11.52 2.06
CA GLU A 112 -17.68 10.52 1.66
C GLU A 112 -17.82 9.48 2.78
N MET A 113 -18.93 9.56 3.52
CA MET A 113 -19.29 8.60 4.55
C MET A 113 -19.95 7.38 3.89
N HIS A 114 -19.16 6.55 3.20
CA HIS A 114 -19.65 5.22 2.83
C HIS A 114 -19.79 4.36 4.10
N SER A 115 -20.87 3.61 4.16
CA SER A 115 -21.41 3.02 5.39
C SER A 115 -20.71 1.76 5.95
N PRO A 116 -19.39 1.53 5.77
CA PRO A 116 -18.65 0.74 6.75
C PRO A 116 -17.56 1.55 7.46
N PHE A 117 -17.43 2.86 7.19
CA PHE A 117 -16.35 3.66 7.78
C PHE A 117 -16.42 3.77 9.30
N PHE A 118 -17.51 3.41 9.98
CA PHE A 118 -17.63 3.66 11.42
C PHE A 118 -18.50 2.63 12.18
N THR A 119 -18.75 1.45 11.61
CA THR A 119 -19.58 0.44 12.28
C THR A 119 -18.89 -0.20 13.48
N VAL A 120 -17.60 0.07 13.69
CA VAL A 120 -16.90 -0.30 14.94
C VAL A 120 -16.34 0.96 15.61
N ASP A 121 -16.53 1.10 16.93
CA ASP A 121 -15.98 2.15 17.76
C ASP A 121 -14.46 1.95 17.87
N PRO A 122 -13.66 2.78 17.19
CA PRO A 122 -12.21 2.69 17.29
C PRO A 122 -11.74 2.88 18.73
N GLU A 123 -12.44 3.69 19.53
CA GLU A 123 -12.09 3.96 20.94
C GLU A 123 -12.33 2.71 21.80
N ALA A 124 -13.41 1.97 21.56
CA ALA A 124 -13.64 0.67 22.19
C ALA A 124 -12.60 -0.36 21.75
N ILE A 125 -12.26 -0.40 20.45
CA ILE A 125 -11.16 -1.21 19.94
C ILE A 125 -9.85 -0.84 20.68
N PHE A 126 -9.54 0.45 20.86
CA PHE A 126 -8.35 0.89 21.59
C PHE A 126 -8.37 0.54 23.07
N ALA A 127 -9.54 0.61 23.71
CA ALA A 127 -9.70 0.23 25.10
C ALA A 127 -9.41 -1.27 25.35
N LEU A 128 -9.67 -2.13 24.35
CA LEU A 128 -9.33 -3.57 24.43
C LEU A 128 -7.83 -3.84 24.52
N TYR A 129 -6.97 -2.86 24.18
CA TYR A 129 -5.52 -3.04 24.06
C TYR A 129 -4.70 -2.48 25.23
N PHE A 130 -5.31 -1.81 26.21
CA PHE A 130 -4.57 -0.98 27.19
C PHE A 130 -3.54 -1.74 28.04
N ASP A 131 -3.58 -3.08 28.06
CA ASP A 131 -2.65 -3.96 28.78
C ASP A 131 -1.89 -4.95 27.88
N LEU A 132 -1.90 -4.75 26.56
CA LEU A 132 -1.19 -5.57 25.57
C LEU A 132 0.06 -4.82 25.06
N PRO A 133 1.26 -5.04 25.67
CA PRO A 133 2.41 -4.17 25.45
C PRO A 133 2.88 -4.09 23.99
N THR A 134 2.76 -5.18 23.23
CA THR A 134 3.11 -5.17 21.80
C THR A 134 2.21 -4.22 21.02
N LEU A 135 0.89 -4.27 21.26
CA LEU A 135 -0.09 -3.42 20.57
C LEU A 135 -0.01 -1.97 21.03
N GLU A 136 0.26 -1.71 22.31
CA GLU A 136 0.51 -0.36 22.84
C GLU A 136 1.75 0.27 22.18
N ARG A 137 2.86 -0.48 22.09
CA ARG A 137 4.07 -0.05 21.37
C ARG A 137 3.79 0.21 19.91
N GLY A 138 3.05 -0.69 19.24
CA GLY A 138 2.65 -0.56 17.85
C GLY A 138 1.79 0.68 17.60
N LEU A 139 0.83 0.97 18.46
CA LEU A 139 0.00 2.17 18.42
C LEU A 139 0.87 3.43 18.51
N GLY A 140 1.77 3.50 19.49
CA GLY A 140 2.67 4.65 19.67
C GLY A 140 3.51 4.92 18.42
N LEU A 141 4.12 3.88 17.85
CA LEU A 141 4.88 3.97 16.60
C LEU A 141 4.00 4.38 15.42
N PHE A 142 2.79 3.81 15.31
CA PHE A 142 1.86 4.12 14.24
C PHE A 142 1.45 5.60 14.27
N GLN A 143 1.15 6.14 15.47
CA GLN A 143 0.82 7.56 15.62
C GLN A 143 1.98 8.47 15.22
N GLN A 144 3.22 8.09 15.52
CA GLN A 144 4.41 8.89 15.19
C GLN A 144 4.79 8.83 13.71
N HIS A 145 4.59 7.68 13.05
CA HIS A 145 5.21 7.39 11.76
C HIS A 145 4.23 7.14 10.61
N CYS A 146 2.99 6.75 10.90
CA CYS A 146 2.05 6.25 9.89
C CYS A 146 0.76 7.08 9.80
N SER A 147 0.28 7.61 10.93
CA SER A 147 -1.02 8.28 11.06
C SER A 147 -1.19 9.50 10.15
N GLN A 148 -0.12 10.22 9.84
CA GLN A 148 -0.19 11.40 8.97
C GLN A 148 -0.67 11.04 7.55
N CYS A 149 -0.36 9.83 7.08
CA CYS A 149 -0.76 9.32 5.78
C CYS A 149 -1.99 8.42 5.91
N HIS A 150 -1.92 7.42 6.80
CA HIS A 150 -2.96 6.39 6.94
C HIS A 150 -4.15 6.83 7.81
N GLY A 151 -4.09 8.01 8.43
CA GLY A 151 -5.07 8.49 9.40
C GLY A 151 -4.80 7.91 10.80
N PRO A 152 -5.26 8.58 11.87
CA PRO A 152 -5.05 8.13 13.25
C PRO A 152 -5.64 6.75 13.53
N TYR A 153 -6.65 6.34 12.74
CA TYR A 153 -7.33 5.05 12.84
C TYR A 153 -7.03 4.09 11.67
N GLY A 154 -6.02 4.40 10.84
CA GLY A 154 -5.61 3.55 9.73
C GLY A 154 -6.59 3.45 8.57
N ARG A 155 -7.46 4.44 8.38
CA ARG A 155 -8.50 4.48 7.34
C ARG A 155 -8.06 5.04 6.00
N GLY A 156 -6.77 5.28 5.81
CA GLY A 156 -6.20 5.81 4.56
C GLY A 156 -6.61 7.25 4.27
N ASN A 157 -6.92 8.04 5.32
CA ASN A 157 -7.46 9.40 5.25
C ASN A 157 -6.63 10.40 6.08
N GLY A 158 -5.33 10.18 6.29
CA GLY A 158 -4.49 11.09 7.07
C GLY A 158 -4.40 12.49 6.45
N SER A 159 -4.07 13.51 7.23
CA SER A 159 -4.04 14.91 6.76
C SER A 159 -3.16 15.14 5.53
N ALA A 160 -2.12 14.32 5.33
CA ALA A 160 -1.28 14.39 4.13
C ALA A 160 -2.02 14.00 2.83
N THR A 161 -3.14 13.26 2.90
CA THR A 161 -3.90 12.82 1.73
C THR A 161 -4.66 13.94 1.03
N GLN A 162 -4.89 15.08 1.71
CA GLN A 162 -5.54 16.26 1.11
C GLN A 162 -4.77 16.82 -0.10
N ARG A 163 -3.49 16.46 -0.26
CA ARG A 163 -2.64 16.90 -1.38
C ARG A 163 -2.46 15.84 -2.48
N TRP A 164 -3.06 14.65 -2.36
CA TRP A 164 -2.76 13.48 -3.19
C TRP A 164 -3.84 13.10 -4.21
N TYR A 165 -4.37 14.08 -4.93
CA TYR A 165 -5.36 13.92 -6.01
C TYR A 165 -4.91 13.09 -7.24
N THR A 166 -3.83 12.30 -7.16
CA THR A 166 -3.20 11.60 -8.30
C THR A 166 -3.07 10.07 -8.13
N GLY A 167 -3.98 9.44 -7.37
CA GLY A 167 -4.16 7.98 -7.41
C GLY A 167 -3.24 7.13 -6.54
N ASN A 168 -2.43 7.74 -5.66
CA ASN A 168 -1.56 7.05 -4.70
C ASN A 168 -2.04 7.22 -3.27
N PHE A 169 -3.29 6.80 -3.04
CA PHE A 169 -3.87 6.89 -1.71
C PHE A 169 -3.24 5.88 -0.73
N PRO A 170 -2.99 6.29 0.52
CA PRO A 170 -2.63 5.36 1.58
C PRO A 170 -3.69 4.29 1.77
N ARG A 171 -3.23 3.10 2.18
CA ARG A 171 -4.10 1.96 2.43
C ARG A 171 -5.02 2.24 3.61
N ASN A 172 -6.28 1.87 3.46
CA ASN A 172 -7.21 1.65 4.55
C ASN A 172 -7.06 0.21 5.06
N PHE A 173 -6.60 0.05 6.30
CA PHE A 173 -6.30 -1.26 6.88
C PHE A 173 -7.55 -2.02 7.33
N TRP A 174 -8.69 -1.36 7.51
CA TRP A 174 -9.95 -1.98 7.96
C TRP A 174 -10.44 -3.08 7.03
N TYR A 175 -10.22 -2.91 5.73
CA TYR A 175 -10.66 -3.88 4.74
C TYR A 175 -9.82 -5.16 4.71
N GLY A 176 -8.66 -5.20 5.38
CA GLY A 176 -7.74 -6.34 5.31
C GLY A 176 -7.17 -6.59 3.89
N LYS A 177 -7.34 -5.65 2.95
CA LYS A 177 -6.91 -5.81 1.55
C LYS A 177 -5.52 -5.21 1.35
N PHE A 178 -4.56 -6.02 0.95
CA PHE A 178 -3.18 -5.57 0.72
C PHE A 178 -2.71 -5.92 -0.69
N LYS A 179 -1.89 -5.03 -1.28
CA LYS A 179 -1.36 -5.21 -2.65
C LYS A 179 -0.21 -6.21 -2.70
N ASN A 180 0.72 -6.11 -1.76
CA ASN A 180 1.91 -6.94 -1.69
C ASN A 180 1.62 -8.10 -0.75
N ARG A 181 1.43 -9.30 -1.31
CA ARG A 181 1.09 -10.50 -0.54
C ARG A 181 1.78 -11.71 -1.14
N SER A 182 1.93 -12.72 -0.30
CA SER A 182 2.36 -14.06 -0.66
C SER A 182 1.24 -15.07 -0.47
N THR A 183 -0.03 -14.65 -0.49
CA THR A 183 -1.22 -15.47 -0.27
C THR A 183 -2.18 -15.39 -1.45
N GLU A 184 -3.15 -16.30 -1.53
CA GLU A 184 -4.13 -16.34 -2.63
C GLU A 184 -4.95 -15.07 -2.77
N TYR A 185 -5.44 -14.77 -3.97
CA TYR A 185 -6.27 -13.57 -4.22
C TYR A 185 -7.47 -13.47 -3.28
N GLY A 186 -7.72 -12.29 -2.74
CA GLY A 186 -8.85 -12.06 -1.83
C GLY A 186 -8.56 -12.40 -0.36
N THR A 187 -7.44 -13.04 -0.05
CA THR A 187 -7.03 -13.35 1.34
C THR A 187 -6.12 -12.27 1.94
N VAL A 188 -5.99 -12.27 3.27
CA VAL A 188 -5.08 -11.36 3.98
C VAL A 188 -3.60 -11.70 3.71
N PRO A 189 -2.68 -10.73 3.82
CA PRO A 189 -1.24 -11.00 3.81
C PRO A 189 -0.82 -11.91 4.95
N THR A 190 0.32 -12.58 4.80
CA THR A 190 1.05 -13.11 5.96
C THR A 190 1.67 -11.98 6.78
N ASP A 191 1.96 -12.26 8.05
CA ASP A 191 2.73 -11.39 8.93
C ASP A 191 4.07 -10.97 8.29
N GLY A 192 4.72 -11.92 7.60
CA GLY A 192 5.95 -11.66 6.85
C GLY A 192 5.78 -10.72 5.67
N ASP A 193 4.63 -10.69 4.99
CA ASP A 193 4.34 -9.72 3.92
C ASP A 193 4.23 -8.30 4.47
N LEU A 194 3.56 -8.13 5.61
CA LEU A 194 3.43 -6.84 6.29
C LEU A 194 4.80 -6.35 6.77
N TYR A 195 5.58 -7.23 7.41
CA TYR A 195 6.94 -6.91 7.83
C TYR A 195 7.84 -6.51 6.66
N ARG A 196 7.81 -7.26 5.55
CA ARG A 196 8.55 -6.92 4.33
C ARG A 196 8.14 -5.56 3.77
N THR A 197 6.83 -5.27 3.75
CA THR A 197 6.30 -3.99 3.27
C THR A 197 6.75 -2.82 4.14
N LEU A 198 6.72 -2.95 5.47
CA LEU A 198 7.26 -1.93 6.38
C LEU A 198 8.78 -1.75 6.19
N THR A 199 9.51 -2.85 6.02
CA THR A 199 10.97 -2.84 5.85
C THR A 199 11.40 -2.13 4.58
N ARG A 200 10.73 -2.44 3.45
CA ARG A 200 11.12 -1.98 2.10
C ARG A 200 10.39 -0.70 1.69
N GLY A 201 9.27 -0.37 2.33
CA GLY A 201 8.32 0.63 1.83
C GLY A 201 7.59 0.12 0.58
N LEU A 202 6.95 1.05 -0.14
CA LEU A 202 6.31 0.75 -1.43
C LEU A 202 6.95 1.61 -2.52
N TYR A 203 7.69 0.98 -3.44
CA TYR A 203 8.42 1.70 -4.47
C TYR A 203 7.48 2.51 -5.39
N GLY A 204 7.97 3.68 -5.81
CA GLY A 204 7.23 4.66 -6.61
C GLY A 204 6.04 5.30 -5.88
N SER A 205 5.94 5.15 -4.55
CA SER A 205 4.90 5.73 -3.70
C SER A 205 5.53 6.66 -2.66
N THR A 206 4.69 7.31 -1.88
CA THR A 206 5.09 8.11 -0.72
C THR A 206 5.36 7.28 0.54
N MET A 207 5.13 5.96 0.53
CA MET A 207 5.38 5.08 1.68
C MET A 207 6.87 4.72 1.76
N PRO A 208 7.64 5.29 2.70
CA PRO A 208 9.07 5.08 2.80
C PRO A 208 9.40 3.70 3.43
N PRO A 209 10.67 3.26 3.36
CA PRO A 209 11.14 2.14 4.16
C PRO A 209 11.31 2.53 5.63
N PHE A 210 10.92 1.64 6.55
CA PHE A 210 11.04 1.82 8.01
C PHE A 210 12.20 1.02 8.62
N ARG A 211 13.26 0.76 7.84
CA ARG A 211 14.47 0.04 8.30
C ARG A 211 15.22 0.70 9.46
N HIS A 212 14.93 1.97 9.76
CA HIS A 212 15.48 2.70 10.89
C HIS A 212 14.85 2.27 12.23
N LEU A 213 13.67 1.64 12.19
CA LEU A 213 13.04 1.03 13.35
C LEU A 213 13.63 -0.37 13.59
N SER A 214 13.67 -0.79 14.86
CA SER A 214 14.14 -2.14 15.20
C SER A 214 13.22 -3.22 14.60
N ALA A 215 13.69 -4.47 14.56
CA ALA A 215 12.85 -5.59 14.13
C ALA A 215 11.62 -5.74 15.06
N GLU A 216 11.82 -5.59 16.36
CA GLU A 216 10.77 -5.63 17.37
C GLU A 216 9.73 -4.53 17.15
N ASP A 217 10.15 -3.28 16.90
CA ASP A 217 9.25 -2.16 16.60
C ASP A 217 8.41 -2.41 15.35
N ARG A 218 9.03 -2.94 14.29
CA ARG A 218 8.32 -3.29 13.06
C ARG A 218 7.33 -4.43 13.30
N TRP A 219 7.65 -5.40 14.15
CA TRP A 219 6.69 -6.45 14.54
C TRP A 219 5.52 -5.88 15.37
N SER A 220 5.77 -4.97 16.29
CA SER A 220 4.71 -4.26 17.00
C SER A 220 3.79 -3.48 16.05
N LEU A 221 4.36 -2.84 15.02
CA LEU A 221 3.57 -2.21 13.95
C LEU A 221 2.76 -3.22 13.14
N VAL A 222 3.29 -4.41 12.85
CA VAL A 222 2.55 -5.47 12.14
C VAL A 222 1.32 -5.88 12.93
N GLU A 223 1.46 -6.23 14.22
CA GLU A 223 0.32 -6.66 15.04
C GLU A 223 -0.72 -5.55 15.20
N PHE A 224 -0.26 -4.31 15.38
CA PHE A 224 -1.17 -3.17 15.45
C PHE A 224 -1.93 -2.95 14.13
N ILE A 225 -1.26 -3.05 12.97
CA ILE A 225 -1.92 -2.93 11.67
C ILE A 225 -2.96 -4.04 11.46
N LYS A 226 -2.66 -5.27 11.87
CA LYS A 226 -3.61 -6.40 11.83
C LYS A 226 -4.83 -6.14 12.72
N SER A 227 -4.62 -5.55 13.90
CA SER A 227 -5.69 -5.26 14.85
C SER A 227 -6.72 -4.26 14.29
N LEU A 228 -6.30 -3.38 13.37
CA LEU A 228 -7.17 -2.41 12.69
C LEU A 228 -8.12 -3.04 11.66
N ALA A 229 -7.95 -4.30 11.27
CA ALA A 229 -8.80 -4.98 10.27
C ALA A 229 -10.07 -5.62 10.87
N GLY A 230 -10.59 -5.02 11.95
CA GLY A 230 -11.86 -5.40 12.58
C GLY A 230 -13.05 -4.71 11.92
N PHE A 231 -14.13 -5.44 11.67
CA PHE A 231 -15.38 -4.89 11.15
C PHE A 231 -16.59 -5.64 11.72
N TYR A 232 -17.76 -5.01 11.67
CA TYR A 232 -19.03 -5.64 11.97
C TYR A 232 -19.55 -6.35 10.70
N ASP A 233 -19.76 -7.66 10.79
CA ASP A 233 -20.44 -8.46 9.77
C ASP A 233 -21.95 -8.35 9.98
N ASP A 234 -22.61 -7.63 9.07
CA ASP A 234 -24.06 -7.40 9.12
C ASP A 234 -24.87 -8.69 8.96
N TYR A 235 -24.32 -9.72 8.30
CA TYR A 235 -25.04 -10.97 8.04
C TYR A 235 -25.10 -11.84 9.29
N ASP A 236 -23.95 -12.01 9.95
CA ASP A 236 -23.83 -12.82 11.17
C ASP A 236 -24.05 -12.00 12.45
N GLU A 237 -24.28 -10.69 12.33
CA GLU A 237 -24.41 -9.72 13.43
C GLU A 237 -23.26 -9.78 14.46
N THR A 238 -22.03 -9.99 13.98
CA THR A 238 -20.84 -10.19 14.83
C THR A 238 -19.70 -9.26 14.45
N VAL A 239 -18.82 -8.98 15.41
CA VAL A 239 -17.54 -8.30 15.12
C VAL A 239 -16.48 -9.34 14.82
N VAL A 240 -15.81 -9.18 13.69
CA VAL A 240 -14.81 -10.12 13.19
C VAL A 240 -13.54 -9.37 12.77
N ASN A 241 -12.38 -10.01 12.93
CA ASN A 241 -11.12 -9.49 12.39
C ASN A 241 -10.71 -10.32 11.16
N ARG A 242 -10.31 -9.65 10.07
CA ARG A 242 -9.91 -10.33 8.82
C ARG A 242 -8.69 -11.25 8.96
N PHE A 243 -7.86 -11.05 9.98
CA PHE A 243 -6.68 -11.87 10.29
C PHE A 243 -6.99 -12.99 11.30
N ASP A 244 -8.23 -13.08 11.79
CA ASP A 244 -8.65 -14.21 12.62
C ASP A 244 -8.81 -15.45 11.73
N SER A 245 -7.94 -16.45 11.93
CA SER A 245 -7.95 -17.70 11.16
C SER A 245 -9.12 -18.62 11.48
N ASP A 246 -9.75 -18.44 12.64
CA ASP A 246 -10.88 -19.27 13.08
C ASP A 246 -12.21 -18.76 12.51
N ILE A 247 -12.22 -17.54 11.98
CA ILE A 247 -13.41 -16.87 11.45
C ILE A 247 -13.31 -16.77 9.93
N GLY A 248 -13.96 -17.73 9.25
CA GLY A 248 -14.09 -17.78 7.78
C GLY A 248 -12.97 -18.52 7.08
N ASN A 249 -13.25 -19.01 5.86
CA ASN A 249 -12.31 -19.79 5.06
C ASN A 249 -11.20 -18.94 4.40
N TRP A 250 -10.72 -17.90 5.10
CA TRP A 250 -9.70 -16.95 4.62
C TRP A 250 -8.28 -17.49 4.88
N SER A 251 -8.07 -18.80 4.68
CA SER A 251 -6.80 -19.46 4.91
C SER A 251 -5.68 -18.74 4.15
N ALA A 252 -4.77 -18.11 4.90
CA ALA A 252 -3.65 -17.32 4.41
C ALA A 252 -2.44 -18.22 4.04
N ALA A 253 -2.70 -19.39 3.46
CA ALA A 253 -1.64 -20.30 3.06
C ALA A 253 -0.69 -19.57 2.09
N PRO A 254 0.62 -19.54 2.37
CA PRO A 254 1.57 -18.94 1.46
C PRO A 254 1.52 -19.64 0.10
N LEU A 255 1.61 -18.86 -0.97
CA LEU A 255 1.80 -19.35 -2.32
C LEU A 255 3.14 -20.09 -2.38
N GLU A 256 3.10 -21.30 -2.90
CA GLU A 256 4.31 -22.02 -3.30
C GLU A 256 5.00 -21.21 -4.40
N ILE A 257 6.27 -20.87 -4.15
CA ILE A 257 7.17 -20.24 -5.10
C ILE A 257 8.28 -21.27 -5.28
N GLY A 258 8.16 -22.13 -6.29
CA GLY A 258 9.23 -23.07 -6.62
C GLY A 258 10.50 -22.34 -7.07
N GLU A 259 11.51 -23.12 -7.44
CA GLU A 259 12.79 -22.58 -7.91
C GLU A 259 12.60 -21.90 -9.28
N GLU A 260 13.09 -20.67 -9.42
CA GLU A 260 13.06 -19.95 -10.69
C GLU A 260 13.87 -20.72 -11.74
N PRO A 261 13.26 -21.15 -12.86
CA PRO A 261 14.00 -21.77 -13.94
C PRO A 261 14.99 -20.80 -14.58
N THR A 262 16.04 -21.31 -15.23
CA THR A 262 16.97 -20.44 -15.95
C THR A 262 16.26 -19.64 -17.04
N VAL A 263 16.55 -18.34 -17.12
CA VAL A 263 16.05 -17.45 -18.18
C VAL A 263 16.65 -17.87 -19.53
N THR A 264 15.81 -18.20 -20.51
CA THR A 264 16.22 -18.52 -21.88
C THR A 264 15.40 -17.74 -22.90
N LEU A 265 15.84 -17.73 -24.17
CA LEU A 265 15.04 -17.13 -25.25
C LEU A 265 13.67 -17.80 -25.38
N GLU A 266 13.61 -19.13 -25.20
CA GLU A 266 12.37 -19.90 -25.24
C GLU A 266 11.44 -19.52 -24.09
N SER A 267 11.95 -19.35 -22.86
CA SER A 267 11.12 -18.96 -21.71
C SER A 267 10.53 -17.56 -21.89
N VAL A 268 11.34 -16.60 -22.34
CA VAL A 268 10.88 -15.23 -22.66
C VAL A 268 9.87 -15.25 -23.82
N THR A 269 10.09 -16.07 -24.84
CA THR A 269 9.18 -16.18 -26.00
C THR A 269 7.83 -16.76 -25.59
N ARG A 270 7.82 -17.85 -24.80
CA ARG A 270 6.57 -18.40 -24.23
C ARG A 270 5.88 -17.39 -23.32
N GLY A 271 6.64 -16.63 -22.53
CA GLY A 271 6.14 -15.55 -21.71
C GLY A 271 5.43 -14.46 -22.50
N ARG A 272 6.02 -14.00 -23.61
CA ARG A 272 5.37 -13.02 -24.51
C ARG A 272 4.05 -13.53 -25.08
N ILE A 273 4.03 -14.79 -25.53
CA ILE A 273 2.83 -15.44 -26.04
C ILE A 273 1.74 -15.46 -24.96
N LEU A 274 2.07 -15.94 -23.76
CA LEU A 274 1.14 -15.97 -22.63
C LEU A 274 0.67 -14.57 -22.22
N PHE A 275 1.53 -13.57 -22.26
CA PHE A 275 1.17 -12.18 -21.92
C PHE A 275 0.08 -11.62 -22.86
N ILE A 276 0.07 -12.07 -24.12
CA ILE A 276 -0.99 -11.76 -25.08
C ILE A 276 -2.23 -12.62 -24.80
N GLU A 277 -2.08 -13.94 -24.71
CA GLU A 277 -3.19 -14.90 -24.56
C GLU A 277 -4.00 -14.68 -23.28
N GLN A 278 -3.33 -14.28 -22.19
CA GLN A 278 -3.94 -13.97 -20.90
C GLN A 278 -4.50 -12.54 -20.82
N GLY A 279 -4.43 -11.77 -21.91
CA GLY A 279 -4.99 -10.43 -22.01
C GLY A 279 -4.21 -9.35 -21.26
N CYS A 280 -3.00 -9.62 -20.77
CA CYS A 280 -2.18 -8.62 -20.06
C CYS A 280 -1.90 -7.40 -20.94
N VAL A 281 -1.77 -7.61 -22.26
CA VAL A 281 -1.65 -6.54 -23.25
C VAL A 281 -2.79 -5.52 -23.18
N LYS A 282 -4.02 -5.89 -22.81
CA LYS A 282 -5.17 -4.95 -22.78
C LYS A 282 -4.92 -3.77 -21.83
N CYS A 283 -4.23 -4.01 -20.72
CA CYS A 283 -4.00 -3.01 -19.69
C CYS A 283 -2.55 -2.50 -19.71
N HIS A 284 -1.59 -3.40 -19.87
CA HIS A 284 -0.19 -3.04 -19.74
C HIS A 284 0.46 -2.52 -21.02
N GLN A 285 -0.15 -2.70 -22.20
CA GLN A 285 0.46 -2.29 -23.48
C GLN A 285 -0.50 -1.58 -24.45
N SER A 286 -1.69 -2.13 -24.67
CA SER A 286 -2.66 -1.70 -25.69
C SER A 286 -2.01 -1.62 -27.08
N ASN A 287 -2.26 -0.53 -27.80
CA ASN A 287 -1.64 -0.21 -29.09
C ASN A 287 -0.20 0.34 -28.98
N LYS A 288 0.38 0.42 -27.78
CA LYS A 288 1.74 0.96 -27.58
C LYS A 288 2.78 -0.11 -27.94
N SER A 289 3.95 0.34 -28.42
CA SER A 289 5.04 -0.56 -28.84
C SER A 289 5.73 -1.29 -27.69
N LYS A 290 5.60 -0.77 -26.47
CA LYS A 290 6.14 -1.35 -25.23
C LYS A 290 5.06 -1.37 -24.15
N PRO A 291 5.16 -2.27 -23.16
CA PRO A 291 4.17 -2.37 -22.08
C PRO A 291 4.37 -1.28 -21.01
N VAL A 292 4.14 -0.03 -21.41
CA VAL A 292 4.28 1.17 -20.55
C VAL A 292 3.05 1.46 -19.68
N GLY A 293 2.06 0.57 -19.69
CA GLY A 293 0.79 0.77 -19.01
C GLY A 293 -0.16 1.72 -19.75
N LEU A 294 -1.42 1.62 -19.38
CA LEU A 294 -2.49 2.55 -19.70
C LEU A 294 -2.89 3.40 -18.51
N ALA A 295 -3.20 4.66 -18.78
CA ALA A 295 -4.05 5.46 -17.92
C ALA A 295 -5.51 5.00 -18.00
N ARG A 296 -6.26 5.26 -16.93
CA ARG A 296 -7.66 4.88 -16.77
C ARG A 296 -8.53 5.34 -17.95
N TRP A 297 -8.37 6.58 -18.39
CA TRP A 297 -9.11 7.15 -19.53
C TRP A 297 -8.66 6.58 -20.89
N GLU A 298 -7.41 6.11 -21.02
CA GLU A 298 -6.93 5.49 -22.26
C GLU A 298 -7.55 4.09 -22.48
N GLY A 299 -7.90 3.41 -21.40
CA GLY A 299 -8.48 2.06 -21.46
C GLY A 299 -10.00 1.99 -21.27
N GLY A 300 -10.68 3.12 -21.10
CA GLY A 300 -12.13 3.14 -20.85
C GLY A 300 -12.50 2.53 -19.49
N PHE A 301 -11.62 2.67 -18.50
CA PHE A 301 -11.67 1.97 -17.22
C PHE A 301 -12.33 2.78 -16.10
N ASP A 302 -13.46 3.43 -16.39
CA ASP A 302 -14.12 4.33 -15.43
C ASP A 302 -14.69 3.64 -14.18
N SER A 303 -14.72 2.32 -14.16
CA SER A 303 -15.11 1.52 -12.99
C SER A 303 -13.91 1.03 -12.16
N TRP A 304 -12.67 1.41 -12.49
CA TRP A 304 -11.49 0.97 -11.74
C TRP A 304 -11.31 1.79 -10.48
N LEU A 305 -11.91 1.27 -9.41
CA LEU A 305 -11.95 1.89 -8.11
C LEU A 305 -11.32 0.95 -7.09
N ASP A 306 -10.75 1.54 -6.04
CA ASP A 306 -10.36 0.80 -4.85
C ASP A 306 -11.56 0.54 -3.93
N GLU A 307 -11.30 -0.11 -2.79
CA GLU A 307 -12.34 -0.46 -1.82
C GLU A 307 -13.05 0.75 -1.18
N MET A 308 -12.50 1.96 -1.34
CA MET A 308 -13.09 3.22 -0.89
C MET A 308 -13.71 4.01 -2.05
N ASN A 309 -13.96 3.35 -3.19
CA ASN A 309 -14.52 3.98 -4.38
C ASN A 309 -13.61 5.06 -5.00
N ARG A 310 -12.30 5.03 -4.71
CA ARG A 310 -11.32 6.01 -5.23
C ARG A 310 -10.70 5.50 -6.53
N PRO A 311 -10.43 6.38 -7.51
CA PRO A 311 -9.93 5.96 -8.82
C PRO A 311 -8.52 5.36 -8.75
N ILE A 312 -8.33 4.27 -9.50
CA ILE A 312 -7.03 3.70 -9.82
C ILE A 312 -6.61 4.25 -11.17
N GLU A 313 -5.68 5.20 -11.15
CA GLU A 313 -5.39 6.07 -12.31
C GLU A 313 -4.63 5.37 -13.43
N HIS A 314 -3.75 4.43 -13.10
CA HIS A 314 -2.86 3.81 -14.08
C HIS A 314 -2.60 2.35 -13.75
N SER A 315 -2.64 1.51 -14.80
CA SER A 315 -1.94 0.24 -14.77
C SER A 315 -0.42 0.48 -14.71
N ARG A 316 0.33 -0.54 -14.30
CA ARG A 316 1.77 -0.39 -14.07
C ARG A 316 2.53 -0.33 -15.39
N ASP A 317 3.39 0.69 -15.51
CA ASP A 317 4.47 0.72 -16.48
C ASP A 317 5.49 -0.37 -16.14
N LEU A 318 5.61 -1.37 -17.01
CA LEU A 318 6.48 -2.52 -16.81
C LEU A 318 7.92 -2.24 -17.30
N THR A 319 8.21 -1.05 -17.85
CA THR A 319 9.51 -0.74 -18.48
C THR A 319 10.50 -0.04 -17.55
N ASN A 320 10.03 0.51 -16.43
CA ASN A 320 10.82 1.41 -15.59
C ASN A 320 11.35 0.79 -14.28
N GLN A 321 11.13 -0.52 -14.07
CA GLN A 321 11.54 -1.27 -12.86
C GLN A 321 10.88 -0.83 -11.54
N VAL A 322 9.95 0.13 -11.55
CA VAL A 322 9.30 0.66 -10.35
C VAL A 322 7.99 -0.08 -10.07
N PHE A 323 8.12 -1.25 -9.45
CA PHE A 323 6.99 -2.07 -8.99
C PHE A 323 6.73 -1.88 -7.50
N ARG A 324 5.45 -1.79 -7.08
CA ARG A 324 5.05 -1.57 -5.68
C ARG A 324 5.65 -2.59 -4.70
N SER A 325 5.71 -3.86 -5.09
CA SER A 325 6.32 -4.96 -4.34
C SER A 325 7.83 -5.05 -4.52
N GLY A 326 8.35 -4.58 -5.66
CA GLY A 326 9.75 -4.69 -6.06
C GLY A 326 9.91 -5.44 -7.38
N ALA A 327 11.13 -5.42 -7.91
CA ALA A 327 11.46 -5.97 -9.22
C ALA A 327 12.15 -7.35 -9.16
N ALA A 328 12.33 -7.92 -7.96
CA ALA A 328 12.88 -9.27 -7.81
C ALA A 328 11.96 -10.30 -8.47
N SER A 329 12.51 -11.41 -8.96
CA SER A 329 11.73 -12.46 -9.62
C SER A 329 10.61 -12.99 -8.73
N SER A 330 10.88 -13.18 -7.44
CA SER A 330 9.88 -13.59 -6.44
C SER A 330 8.76 -12.55 -6.24
N ASP A 331 9.08 -11.25 -6.28
CA ASP A 331 8.09 -10.16 -6.18
C ASP A 331 7.14 -10.16 -7.38
N LEU A 332 7.70 -10.32 -8.58
CA LEU A 332 6.95 -10.41 -9.84
C LEU A 332 6.11 -11.69 -9.88
N PHE A 333 6.68 -12.82 -9.46
CA PHE A 333 5.96 -14.08 -9.41
C PHE A 333 4.77 -14.01 -8.46
N ARG A 334 4.93 -13.45 -7.25
CA ARG A 334 3.84 -13.28 -6.28
C ARG A 334 2.71 -12.41 -6.83
N ILE A 335 3.04 -11.25 -7.42
CA ILE A 335 1.99 -10.33 -7.89
C ILE A 335 1.27 -10.86 -9.13
N ILE A 336 1.96 -11.58 -10.03
CA ILE A 336 1.32 -12.27 -11.16
C ILE A 336 0.46 -13.42 -10.66
N SER A 337 0.97 -14.21 -9.73
CA SER A 337 0.26 -15.38 -9.19
C SER A 337 -0.97 -14.96 -8.39
N GLY A 338 -0.78 -14.27 -7.27
CA GLY A 338 -1.84 -13.96 -6.32
C GLY A 338 -2.65 -12.72 -6.64
N GLY A 339 -2.22 -11.90 -7.62
CA GLY A 339 -2.84 -10.63 -7.98
C GLY A 339 -2.77 -9.57 -6.86
N PRO A 340 -2.85 -8.28 -7.19
CA PRO A 340 -3.20 -7.28 -6.18
C PRO A 340 -4.67 -7.49 -5.81
N THR A 341 -5.02 -7.67 -4.54
CA THR A 341 -6.45 -7.76 -4.07
C THR A 341 -7.29 -6.51 -4.39
N ILE A 342 -6.70 -5.54 -5.08
CA ILE A 342 -7.19 -4.19 -5.25
C ILE A 342 -6.92 -3.77 -6.68
N GLY A 343 -8.01 -3.38 -7.33
CA GLY A 343 -8.02 -3.03 -8.74
C GLY A 343 -8.34 -4.23 -9.63
N PRO A 344 -8.18 -4.05 -10.94
CA PRO A 344 -8.72 -4.95 -11.96
C PRO A 344 -7.79 -6.12 -12.30
N MET A 345 -6.54 -6.11 -11.83
CA MET A 345 -5.56 -7.13 -12.18
C MET A 345 -5.90 -8.43 -11.46
N PRO A 346 -6.25 -9.51 -12.18
CA PRO A 346 -6.70 -10.74 -11.56
C PRO A 346 -5.53 -11.56 -10.99
N SER A 347 -5.89 -12.65 -10.32
CA SER A 347 -4.99 -13.77 -10.05
C SER A 347 -4.73 -14.58 -11.31
N TYR A 348 -3.52 -15.12 -11.44
CA TYR A 348 -3.17 -16.10 -12.48
C TYR A 348 -2.76 -17.45 -11.89
N LEU A 349 -3.15 -17.75 -10.64
CA LEU A 349 -2.92 -19.06 -10.00
C LEU A 349 -3.49 -20.25 -10.78
N ASN A 350 -4.48 -20.03 -11.63
CA ASN A 350 -5.03 -21.04 -12.53
C ASN A 350 -4.07 -21.49 -13.65
N ILE A 351 -2.95 -20.79 -13.83
CA ILE A 351 -1.89 -21.14 -14.76
C ILE A 351 -0.80 -21.93 -14.03
N ALA A 352 -0.32 -23.00 -14.68
CA ALA A 352 0.79 -23.82 -14.18
C ALA A 352 2.00 -22.95 -13.79
N GLU A 353 2.72 -23.35 -12.75
CA GLU A 353 3.85 -22.60 -12.18
C GLU A 353 4.91 -22.24 -13.23
N GLU A 354 5.31 -23.20 -14.07
CA GLU A 354 6.36 -23.01 -15.07
C GLU A 354 5.97 -21.93 -16.08
N LYS A 355 4.67 -21.85 -16.42
CA LYS A 355 4.12 -20.82 -17.31
C LYS A 355 4.04 -19.46 -16.63
N ARG A 356 3.84 -19.41 -15.32
CA ARG A 356 3.92 -18.16 -14.54
C ARG A 356 5.36 -17.66 -14.47
N TRP A 357 6.35 -18.55 -14.37
CA TRP A 357 7.76 -18.19 -14.51
C TRP A 357 8.10 -17.66 -15.91
N ASP A 358 7.58 -18.26 -16.98
CA ASP A 358 7.73 -17.71 -18.33
C ASP A 358 7.20 -16.26 -18.43
N LEU A 359 6.05 -15.96 -17.81
CA LEU A 359 5.54 -14.58 -17.72
C LEU A 359 6.50 -13.65 -16.97
N VAL A 360 7.07 -14.09 -15.84
CA VAL A 360 8.08 -13.32 -15.09
C VAL A 360 9.30 -13.04 -15.96
N HIS A 361 9.84 -14.03 -16.67
CA HIS A 361 10.99 -13.86 -17.57
C HIS A 361 10.72 -12.84 -18.66
N TYR A 362 9.53 -12.88 -19.26
CA TYR A 362 9.13 -11.88 -20.25
C TYR A 362 8.99 -10.48 -19.63
N VAL A 363 8.36 -10.34 -18.46
CA VAL A 363 8.25 -9.04 -17.79
C VAL A 363 9.63 -8.49 -17.44
N GLN A 364 10.57 -9.33 -17.01
CA GLN A 364 11.96 -8.92 -16.77
C GLN A 364 12.67 -8.49 -18.05
N SER A 365 12.48 -9.20 -19.18
CA SER A 365 13.12 -8.85 -20.45
C SER A 365 12.73 -7.47 -20.96
N VAL A 366 11.55 -6.97 -20.57
CA VAL A 366 11.05 -5.63 -20.94
C VAL A 366 11.92 -4.52 -20.36
N PHE A 367 12.48 -4.71 -19.16
CA PHE A 367 13.23 -3.69 -18.43
C PHE A 367 14.69 -4.03 -18.15
N LYS A 368 15.12 -5.28 -18.40
CA LYS A 368 16.51 -5.74 -18.34
C LYS A 368 17.05 -5.90 -19.77
N PRO A 369 17.89 -4.97 -20.26
CA PRO A 369 18.36 -4.99 -21.65
C PRO A 369 19.30 -6.15 -21.97
N ASP A 370 19.91 -6.76 -20.95
CA ASP A 370 20.80 -7.91 -21.01
C ASP A 370 20.06 -9.25 -21.12
N TYR A 371 18.73 -9.27 -20.90
CA TYR A 371 17.92 -10.47 -21.04
C TYR A 371 17.60 -10.80 -22.51
N PRO A 372 17.41 -12.09 -22.86
CA PRO A 372 16.89 -12.48 -24.17
C PRO A 372 15.60 -11.74 -24.49
N GLN A 373 15.43 -11.32 -25.74
CA GLN A 373 14.25 -10.58 -26.18
C GLN A 373 13.37 -11.49 -27.03
N ALA A 374 12.06 -11.52 -26.75
CA ALA A 374 11.11 -12.27 -27.56
C ALA A 374 11.18 -11.79 -29.02
N PRO A 375 11.25 -12.70 -30.01
CA PRO A 375 11.27 -12.32 -31.41
C PRO A 375 9.92 -11.72 -31.81
N ALA A 376 9.90 -10.84 -32.82
CA ALA A 376 8.66 -10.24 -33.33
C ALA A 376 7.63 -11.29 -33.83
N THR A 377 8.09 -12.50 -34.16
CA THR A 377 7.25 -13.63 -34.54
C THR A 377 6.41 -14.19 -33.38
N ALA A 378 6.76 -13.91 -32.13
CA ALA A 378 6.01 -14.37 -30.96
C ALA A 378 4.57 -13.84 -30.95
N ASP A 379 4.36 -12.58 -31.33
CA ASP A 379 3.04 -11.96 -31.38
C ASP A 379 2.13 -12.66 -32.40
N ALA A 380 2.69 -13.12 -33.52
CA ALA A 380 1.96 -13.86 -34.54
C ALA A 380 1.63 -15.31 -34.12
N GLN A 381 2.32 -15.84 -33.10
CA GLN A 381 2.07 -17.18 -32.55
C GLN A 381 1.01 -17.17 -31.44
N ALA A 382 0.74 -16.01 -30.86
CA ALA A 382 -0.24 -15.89 -29.78
C ALA A 382 -1.67 -16.02 -30.30
N ASN A 383 -2.46 -16.85 -29.62
CA ASN A 383 -3.89 -16.86 -29.87
C ASN A 383 -4.51 -15.58 -29.28
N PRO A 384 -5.49 -14.96 -29.96
CA PRO A 384 -6.21 -13.84 -29.35
C PRO A 384 -6.82 -14.29 -28.02
N PRO A 385 -6.88 -13.41 -27.00
CA PRO A 385 -7.48 -13.74 -25.72
C PRO A 385 -8.88 -14.31 -25.95
N LYS A 386 -9.23 -15.42 -25.30
CA LYS A 386 -10.59 -15.96 -25.37
C LYS A 386 -11.56 -14.82 -25.05
N THR A 387 -12.45 -14.49 -25.98
CA THR A 387 -13.54 -13.55 -25.73
C THR A 387 -14.53 -14.21 -24.76
N GLY A 388 -14.27 -14.07 -23.46
CA GLY A 388 -15.23 -14.34 -22.40
C GLY A 388 -15.81 -12.99 -21.98
N ASP A 389 -17.08 -12.80 -22.33
CA ASP A 389 -18.02 -11.77 -21.89
C ASP A 389 -17.46 -10.38 -21.55
N ASP A 390 -17.70 -9.44 -22.48
CA ASP A 390 -17.65 -7.99 -22.26
C ASP A 390 -18.74 -7.54 -21.27
N ASN A 391 -18.73 -8.07 -20.05
CA ASN A 391 -19.45 -7.50 -18.92
C ASN A 391 -18.45 -7.24 -17.80
N GLY A 392 -18.01 -5.98 -17.73
CA GLY A 392 -17.39 -5.43 -16.53
C GLY A 392 -18.38 -5.44 -15.37
N THR A 393 -18.51 -6.57 -14.69
CA THR A 393 -19.12 -6.71 -13.36
C THR A 393 -18.50 -7.91 -12.64
N GLY A 394 -17.18 -7.90 -12.46
CA GLY A 394 -16.51 -8.76 -11.48
C GLY A 394 -16.71 -8.23 -10.06
N ALA A 395 -17.97 -8.09 -9.61
CA ALA A 395 -18.29 -7.98 -8.19
C ALA A 395 -18.15 -9.40 -7.58
N PRO A 396 -17.47 -9.57 -6.43
CA PRO A 396 -17.51 -10.85 -5.73
C PRO A 396 -18.94 -11.13 -5.29
N GLY A 397 -19.36 -12.39 -5.47
CA GLY A 397 -20.75 -12.83 -5.41
C GLY A 397 -21.50 -12.40 -4.16
N GLY A 398 -22.72 -11.89 -4.38
CA GLY A 398 -23.76 -11.88 -3.37
C GLY A 398 -24.12 -13.31 -3.00
N VAL A 399 -24.15 -13.58 -1.71
CA VAL A 399 -24.75 -14.79 -1.15
C VAL A 399 -26.22 -14.79 -1.56
N GLY A 400 -26.64 -15.84 -2.25
CA GLY A 400 -27.96 -15.95 -2.83
C GLY A 400 -29.06 -15.98 -1.77
N SER A 401 -30.04 -15.10 -1.95
CA SER A 401 -31.39 -15.30 -1.43
C SER A 401 -31.96 -16.59 -2.02
N ALA A 402 -32.22 -17.59 -1.18
CA ALA A 402 -33.07 -18.71 -1.54
C ALA A 402 -34.48 -18.45 -0.97
N GLU A 403 -35.45 -18.36 -1.88
CA GLU A 403 -36.88 -18.40 -1.60
C GLU A 403 -37.25 -19.66 -0.78
N LYS A 404 -37.77 -19.46 0.43
CA LYS A 404 -39.13 -19.88 0.84
C LYS A 404 -39.48 -19.39 2.24
#